data_AF-A0A7J9PXW4-F1
#
_entry.id   AF-A0A7J9PXW4-F1
#
_cell.length_a   1.000
_cell.length_b   1.000
_cell.length_c   1.000
_cell.angle_alpha   90.00
_cell.angle_beta   90.00
_cell.angle_gamma   90.00
#
_symmetry.space_group_name_H-M   'P 1'
#
loop_
_entity.id
_entity.type
_entity.pdbx_description
1 polymer ?
#
loop_
_entity_poly.entity_id
_entity_poly.type
_entity_poly.pdbx_seq_one_letter_code
_entity_poly.pdbx_strand_id
1 'polypeptide(L)'
;MDKKEEIIEALRKKSVELGHSPSQNDVGSKLVNRARHYFGSWNNAKKEAGLEITIRRVWSKEKVLLQIRDLAYKQGYSPRLRDAPPCLLQAAKKYFGSWNNAKQIIGLEVNCFKYHQKINDRQNFIKSDSICSHIFLFSG
;
A
#
# COMPACT_ATOMS: atom_id res chain seq x y z
N MET A 1 7.25 10.66 -41.72
CA MET A 1 6.63 9.85 -40.65
C MET A 1 7.10 10.43 -39.33
N ASP A 2 6.17 10.80 -38.45
CA ASP A 2 6.52 11.45 -37.19
C ASP A 2 7.20 10.46 -36.25
N LYS A 3 8.32 10.85 -35.64
CA LYS A 3 9.11 9.99 -34.73
C LYS A 3 8.29 9.49 -33.53
N LYS A 4 7.27 10.27 -33.13
CA LYS A 4 6.30 9.88 -32.10
C LYS A 4 5.44 8.69 -32.55
N GLU A 5 5.01 8.70 -33.80
CA GLU A 5 4.14 7.67 -34.37
C GLU A 5 4.88 6.34 -34.52
N GLU A 6 6.15 6.37 -34.95
CA GLU A 6 7.02 5.19 -34.99
C GLU A 6 7.16 4.51 -33.61
N ILE A 7 7.22 5.31 -32.54
CA ILE A 7 7.29 4.80 -31.17
C ILE A 7 5.95 4.17 -30.76
N ILE A 8 4.83 4.81 -31.08
CA ILE A 8 3.48 4.29 -30.77
C ILE A 8 3.26 2.96 -31.49
N GLU A 9 3.63 2.86 -32.76
CA GLU A 9 3.47 1.64 -33.55
C GLU A 9 4.36 0.51 -33.04
N ALA A 10 5.62 0.81 -32.68
CA ALA A 10 6.49 -0.16 -32.04
C ALA A 10 5.92 -0.69 -30.70
N LEU A 11 5.29 0.18 -29.90
CA LEU A 11 4.63 -0.22 -28.65
C LEU A 11 3.42 -1.10 -28.89
N ARG A 12 2.56 -0.74 -29.86
CA ARG A 12 1.39 -1.54 -30.23
C ARG A 12 1.78 -2.91 -30.75
N LYS A 13 2.76 -2.96 -31.66
CA LYS A 13 3.31 -4.22 -32.19
C LYS A 13 3.81 -5.12 -31.07
N LYS A 14 4.55 -4.56 -30.11
CA LYS A 14 5.05 -5.35 -28.97
C LYS A 14 3.94 -5.81 -28.05
N SER A 15 2.91 -5.00 -27.85
CA SER A 15 1.74 -5.39 -27.06
C SER A 15 0.97 -6.55 -27.68
N VAL A 16 0.83 -6.57 -29.01
CA VAL A 16 0.20 -7.68 -29.74
C VAL A 16 1.04 -8.95 -29.62
N GLU A 17 2.37 -8.83 -29.74
CA GLU A 17 3.30 -9.96 -29.61
C GLU A 17 3.24 -10.61 -28.21
N LEU A 18 3.12 -9.80 -27.15
CA LEU A 18 3.09 -10.27 -25.76
C LEU A 18 1.69 -10.70 -25.28
N GLY A 19 0.63 -10.26 -25.98
CA GLY A 19 -0.75 -10.40 -25.50
C GLY A 19 -1.08 -9.55 -24.26
N HIS A 20 -0.14 -8.73 -23.79
CA HIS A 20 -0.33 -7.80 -22.68
C HIS A 20 0.43 -6.50 -22.92
N SER A 21 0.12 -5.48 -22.10
CA SER A 21 0.78 -4.18 -22.19
C SER A 21 2.28 -4.31 -21.87
N PRO A 22 3.20 -3.86 -22.76
CA PRO A 22 4.63 -4.04 -22.58
C PRO A 22 5.14 -3.26 -21.36
N SER A 23 5.99 -3.92 -20.58
CA SER A 23 6.81 -3.34 -19.51
C SER A 23 8.14 -2.81 -20.07
N GLN A 24 8.82 -1.98 -19.29
CA GLN A 24 10.16 -1.48 -19.64
C GLN A 24 11.21 -2.60 -19.78
N ASN A 25 10.97 -3.76 -19.17
CA ASN A 25 11.86 -4.92 -19.29
C ASN A 25 11.59 -5.73 -20.56
N ASP A 26 10.38 -5.64 -21.12
CA ASP A 26 9.99 -6.37 -22.33
C ASP A 26 10.45 -5.66 -23.61
N VAL A 27 10.82 -4.38 -23.46
CA VAL A 27 11.34 -3.54 -24.53
C VAL A 27 12.77 -3.13 -24.24
N GLY A 28 13.59 -3.02 -25.28
CA GLY A 28 14.97 -2.56 -25.13
C GLY A 28 15.05 -1.12 -24.59
N SER A 29 16.13 -0.83 -23.86
CA SER A 29 16.42 0.49 -23.28
C SER A 29 16.37 1.63 -24.31
N LYS A 30 16.71 1.35 -25.58
CA LYS A 30 16.60 2.29 -26.70
C LYS A 30 15.17 2.81 -26.87
N LEU A 31 14.17 1.93 -26.94
CA LEU A 31 12.77 2.32 -27.15
C LEU A 31 12.25 3.10 -25.94
N VAL A 32 12.60 2.68 -24.73
CA VAL A 32 12.26 3.38 -23.49
C VAL A 32 12.82 4.80 -23.47
N ASN A 33 14.09 4.98 -23.85
CA ASN A 33 14.71 6.29 -23.89
C ASN A 33 14.08 7.20 -24.94
N ARG A 34 13.83 6.69 -26.17
CA ARG A 34 13.09 7.46 -27.18
C ARG A 34 11.72 7.88 -26.67
N ALA A 35 10.96 6.96 -26.07
CA ALA A 35 9.65 7.26 -25.51
C ALA A 35 9.72 8.39 -24.46
N ARG A 36 10.71 8.36 -23.56
CA ARG A 36 10.94 9.46 -22.60
C ARG A 36 11.30 10.78 -23.29
N HIS A 37 12.14 10.76 -24.32
CA HIS A 37 12.55 11.98 -25.03
C HIS A 37 11.39 12.66 -25.75
N TYR A 38 10.52 11.91 -26.43
CA TYR A 38 9.44 12.51 -27.24
C TYR A 38 8.13 12.73 -26.47
N PHE A 39 7.83 11.89 -25.46
CA PHE A 39 6.58 11.96 -24.70
C PHE A 39 6.77 12.45 -23.25
N GLY A 40 8.01 12.73 -22.84
CA GLY A 40 8.39 13.10 -21.47
C GLY A 40 8.44 11.92 -20.51
N SER A 41 7.59 10.90 -20.69
CA SER A 41 7.61 9.69 -19.86
C SER A 41 7.17 8.44 -20.63
N TRP A 42 7.63 7.29 -20.15
CA TRP A 42 7.20 5.98 -20.67
C TRP A 42 5.68 5.77 -20.53
N ASN A 43 5.10 6.22 -19.42
CA ASN A 43 3.66 6.09 -19.18
C ASN A 43 2.86 6.99 -20.13
N ASN A 44 3.37 8.17 -20.50
CA ASN A 44 2.74 9.03 -21.50
C ASN A 44 2.76 8.35 -22.87
N ALA A 45 3.89 7.75 -23.28
CA ALA A 45 3.97 7.03 -24.54
C ALA A 45 2.98 5.86 -24.60
N LYS A 46 2.84 5.10 -23.50
CA LYS A 46 1.83 4.04 -23.39
C LYS A 46 0.40 4.58 -23.45
N LYS A 47 0.13 5.71 -22.79
CA LYS A 47 -1.18 6.38 -22.83
C LYS A 47 -1.57 6.78 -24.26
N GLU A 48 -0.66 7.40 -25.00
CA GLU A 48 -0.86 7.77 -26.42
C GLU A 48 -1.03 6.52 -27.31
N ALA A 49 -0.33 5.43 -26.98
CA ALA A 49 -0.49 4.17 -27.68
C ALA A 49 -1.81 3.43 -27.38
N GLY A 50 -2.61 3.92 -26.41
CA GLY A 50 -3.84 3.26 -25.95
C GLY A 50 -3.59 2.03 -25.06
N LEU A 51 -2.41 1.96 -24.44
CA LEU A 51 -1.96 0.82 -23.66
C LEU A 51 -2.11 1.08 -22.15
N GLU A 52 -2.42 0.03 -21.39
CA GLU A 52 -2.55 0.12 -19.93
C GLU A 52 -1.24 0.60 -19.29
N ILE A 53 -1.33 1.66 -18.49
CA ILE A 53 -0.18 2.23 -17.79
C ILE A 53 0.05 1.54 -16.45
N THR A 54 1.30 1.21 -16.16
CA THR A 54 1.67 0.72 -14.82
C THR A 54 1.92 1.94 -13.93
N ILE A 55 0.95 2.27 -13.08
CA ILE A 55 1.11 3.35 -12.10
C ILE A 55 1.81 2.78 -10.88
N ARG A 56 3.08 3.17 -10.66
CA ARG A 56 3.73 2.90 -9.38
C ARG A 56 3.02 3.72 -8.31
N ARG A 57 2.51 3.05 -7.27
CA ARG A 57 1.93 3.73 -6.10
C ARG A 57 2.98 4.62 -5.45
N VAL A 58 2.74 5.92 -5.43
CA VAL A 58 3.53 6.88 -4.68
C VAL A 58 3.00 6.92 -3.24
N TRP A 59 3.80 6.43 -2.30
CA TRP A 59 3.48 6.43 -0.88
C TRP A 59 3.95 7.72 -0.22
N SER A 60 3.09 8.34 0.59
CA SER A 60 3.43 9.38 1.56
C SER A 60 2.99 8.95 2.96
N LYS A 61 3.50 9.61 4.00
CA LYS A 61 3.09 9.34 5.40
C LYS A 61 1.57 9.38 5.55
N GLU A 62 0.93 10.44 5.05
CA GLU A 62 -0.53 10.64 5.08
C GLU A 62 -1.28 9.53 4.32
N LYS A 63 -0.82 9.19 3.10
CA LYS A 63 -1.46 8.12 2.30
C LYS A 63 -1.40 6.77 2.99
N VAL A 64 -0.32 6.47 3.70
CA VAL A 64 -0.23 5.24 4.49
C VAL A 64 -1.28 5.25 5.59
N LEU A 65 -1.38 6.31 6.38
CA LEU A 65 -2.40 6.40 7.46
C LEU A 65 -3.83 6.32 6.93
N LEU A 66 -4.12 7.03 5.83
CA LEU A 66 -5.42 6.97 5.16
C LEU A 66 -5.77 5.55 4.71
N GLN A 67 -4.84 4.84 4.08
CA GLN A 67 -5.08 3.47 3.64
C GLN A 67 -5.28 2.50 4.80
N ILE A 68 -4.59 2.69 5.92
CA ILE A 68 -4.81 1.87 7.13
C ILE A 68 -6.21 2.16 7.71
N ARG A 69 -6.61 3.43 7.77
CA ARG A 69 -7.96 3.82 8.21
C ARG A 69 -9.04 3.26 7.29
N ASP A 70 -8.88 3.35 5.98
CA ASP A 70 -9.83 2.81 5.00
C ASP A 70 -9.95 1.29 5.11
N LEU A 71 -8.83 0.59 5.34
CA LEU A 71 -8.85 -0.85 5.59
C LEU A 71 -9.61 -1.20 6.86
N ALA A 72 -9.40 -0.44 7.93
CA ALA A 72 -10.13 -0.63 9.18
C ALA A 72 -11.64 -0.40 9.00
N TYR A 73 -12.01 0.67 8.28
CA TYR A 73 -13.40 1.00 7.99
C TYR A 73 -14.08 -0.09 7.14
N LYS A 74 -13.41 -0.58 6.10
CA LYS A 74 -13.95 -1.63 5.23
C LYS A 74 -14.15 -2.96 5.93
N GLN A 75 -13.28 -3.29 6.88
CA GLN A 75 -13.33 -4.57 7.60
C GLN A 75 -14.17 -4.49 8.87
N GLY A 76 -14.41 -3.29 9.40
CA GLY A 76 -15.08 -3.07 10.69
C GLY A 76 -14.22 -3.41 11.91
N TYR A 77 -12.93 -3.75 11.73
CA TYR A 77 -12.00 -4.06 12.80
C TYR A 77 -10.57 -3.60 12.48
N SER A 78 -9.70 -3.55 13.50
CA SER A 78 -8.30 -3.13 13.32
C SER A 78 -7.54 -4.11 12.40
N PRO A 79 -7.02 -3.66 11.25
CA PRO A 79 -6.42 -4.53 10.26
C PRO A 79 -5.16 -5.21 10.82
N ARG A 80 -5.10 -6.54 10.70
CA ARG A 80 -3.92 -7.33 11.07
C ARG A 80 -2.93 -7.33 9.91
N LEU A 81 -1.71 -7.79 10.18
CA LEU A 81 -0.64 -7.87 9.18
C LEU A 81 -1.07 -8.66 7.94
N ARG A 82 -1.80 -9.76 8.11
CA ARG A 82 -2.30 -10.60 7.02
C ARG A 82 -3.42 -9.95 6.19
N ASP A 83 -4.11 -8.98 6.77
CA ASP A 83 -5.25 -8.32 6.14
C ASP A 83 -4.81 -7.09 5.31
N ALA A 84 -3.53 -6.70 5.40
CA ALA A 84 -2.96 -5.56 4.71
C ALA A 84 -2.10 -5.98 3.51
N PRO A 85 -2.16 -5.25 2.38
CA PRO A 85 -1.35 -5.57 1.23
C PRO A 85 0.15 -5.35 1.53
N PRO A 86 1.05 -6.18 0.98
CA PRO A 86 2.49 -6.10 1.26
C PRO A 86 3.11 -4.72 1.00
N CYS A 87 2.62 -4.02 -0.03
CA CYS A 87 3.07 -2.68 -0.37
C CYS A 87 2.73 -1.65 0.72
N LEU A 88 1.59 -1.80 1.40
CA LEU A 88 1.20 -0.92 2.51
C LEU A 88 2.00 -1.23 3.77
N LEU A 89 2.27 -2.51 4.05
CA LEU A 89 3.14 -2.93 5.16
C LEU A 89 4.55 -2.37 5.00
N GLN A 90 5.11 -2.47 3.79
CA GLN A 90 6.43 -1.94 3.48
C GLN A 90 6.46 -0.41 3.60
N ALA A 91 5.41 0.28 3.13
CA ALA A 91 5.29 1.72 3.29
C ALA A 91 5.17 2.13 4.77
N ALA A 92 4.37 1.43 5.57
CA ALA A 92 4.25 1.66 7.00
C ALA A 92 5.59 1.47 7.73
N LYS A 93 6.32 0.39 7.42
CA LYS A 93 7.66 0.15 7.95
C LYS A 93 8.64 1.27 7.56
N LYS A 94 8.61 1.72 6.31
CA LYS A 94 9.49 2.79 5.80
C LYS A 94 9.25 4.13 6.50
N TYR A 95 7.98 4.51 6.71
CA TYR A 95 7.63 5.84 7.20
C TYR A 95 7.46 5.94 8.72
N PHE A 96 7.04 4.86 9.37
CA PHE A 96 6.69 4.83 10.80
C PHE A 96 7.51 3.79 11.59
N GLY A 97 8.43 3.07 10.93
CA GLY A 97 9.25 2.02 11.52
C GLY A 97 8.51 0.68 11.67
N SER A 98 7.23 0.70 12.03
CA SER A 98 6.42 -0.50 12.26
C SER A 98 4.94 -0.29 11.89
N TRP A 99 4.26 -1.39 11.54
CA TRP A 99 2.81 -1.42 11.35
C TRP A 99 2.05 -0.99 12.62
N ASN A 100 2.52 -1.42 13.79
CA ASN A 100 1.88 -1.07 15.06
C ASN A 100 2.03 0.42 15.36
N ASN A 101 3.17 1.04 15.06
CA ASN A 101 3.36 2.48 15.21
C ASN A 101 2.40 3.27 14.31
N ALA A 102 2.24 2.84 13.05
CA ALA A 102 1.30 3.47 12.13
C ALA A 102 -0.16 3.38 12.64
N LYS A 103 -0.55 2.24 13.22
CA LYS A 103 -1.87 2.05 13.85
C LYS A 103 -2.06 2.89 15.11
N GLN A 104 -1.03 2.99 15.95
CA GLN A 104 -1.07 3.79 17.18
C GLN A 104 -1.34 5.27 16.88
N ILE A 105 -0.76 5.82 15.80
CA ILE A 105 -0.97 7.22 15.38
C ILE A 105 -2.44 7.50 15.04
N ILE A 106 -3.16 6.53 14.51
CA ILE A 106 -4.59 6.66 14.14
C ILE A 106 -5.52 6.04 15.18
N GLY A 107 -5.02 5.71 16.37
CA GLY A 107 -5.81 5.19 17.48
C GLY A 107 -6.39 3.79 17.27
N LEU A 108 -5.82 2.99 16.37
CA LEU A 108 -6.27 1.62 16.12
C LEU A 108 -5.61 0.63 17.07
N GLU A 109 -6.35 -0.42 17.44
CA GLU A 109 -5.86 -1.50 18.31
C GLU A 109 -4.58 -2.12 17.75
N VAL A 110 -3.52 -2.10 18.56
CA VAL A 110 -2.24 -2.73 18.23
C VAL A 110 -2.25 -4.16 18.78
N ASN A 111 -1.83 -5.11 17.94
CA ASN A 111 -1.70 -6.48 18.39
C ASN A 111 -0.34 -6.61 19.07
N CYS A 112 -0.30 -6.43 20.39
CA CYS A 112 0.91 -6.49 21.19
C CYS A 112 1.10 -7.90 21.77
N PHE A 113 1.56 -8.85 20.96
CA PHE A 113 2.06 -10.12 21.50
C PHE A 113 3.46 -9.93 22.08
N LYS A 114 3.59 -9.27 23.24
CA LYS A 114 4.71 -9.45 24.17
C LYS A 114 4.26 -9.16 25.60
N TYR A 115 4.59 -10.11 26.49
CA TYR A 115 4.63 -10.02 27.95
C TYR A 115 4.55 -8.59 28.50
N HIS A 116 3.48 -8.34 29.27
CA HIS A 116 3.41 -7.46 30.42
C HIS A 116 4.51 -6.37 30.53
N GLN A 117 4.41 -5.31 29.74
CA GLN A 117 4.99 -4.03 30.15
C GLN A 117 3.90 -2.97 30.08
N LYS A 118 3.49 -2.60 31.29
CA LYS A 118 2.62 -1.50 31.68
C LYS A 118 2.83 -0.30 30.77
N ILE A 119 1.79 0.09 30.05
CA ILE A 119 1.57 1.48 29.71
C ILE A 119 0.26 1.86 30.38
N ASN A 120 0.39 2.40 31.59
CA ASN A 120 -0.60 3.30 32.12
C ASN A 120 -0.64 4.47 31.15
N ASP A 121 -1.76 4.65 30.46
CA ASP A 121 -2.32 5.97 30.26
C ASP A 121 -3.82 5.83 30.04
N ARG A 122 -4.53 6.02 31.15
CA ARG A 122 -5.95 6.31 31.17
C ARG A 122 -6.15 7.65 30.48
N GLN A 123 -6.84 7.65 29.35
CA GLN A 123 -8.04 8.47 29.23
C GLN A 123 -8.79 8.16 27.93
N ASN A 124 -10.08 7.90 28.13
CA ASN A 124 -11.19 8.06 27.19
C ASN A 124 -11.30 6.99 26.09
N PHE A 125 -12.26 6.08 26.21
CA PHE A 125 -13.63 6.36 25.75
C PHE A 125 -14.60 5.19 26.04
N ILE A 126 -15.46 5.38 27.05
CA ILE A 126 -16.87 4.97 27.11
C ILE A 126 -17.26 3.47 27.14
N LYS A 127 -17.74 3.07 28.33
CA LYS A 127 -18.77 2.06 28.68
C LYS A 127 -18.42 0.61 28.32
N SER A 128 -18.61 -0.38 29.19
CA SER A 128 -19.70 -0.58 30.13
C SER A 128 -19.29 -1.58 31.21
N ASP A 129 -19.74 -1.33 32.43
CA ASP A 129 -19.93 -2.33 33.46
C ASP A 129 -20.50 -3.63 32.89
N SER A 130 -19.83 -4.76 33.16
CA SER A 130 -20.49 -5.93 33.75
C SER A 130 -19.64 -7.19 33.59
N ILE A 131 -19.23 -7.72 34.74
CA ILE A 131 -19.31 -9.14 35.09
C ILE A 131 -18.40 -10.07 34.26
N CYS A 132 -17.27 -10.43 34.83
CA CYS A 132 -16.99 -11.85 35.01
C CYS A 132 -16.19 -12.07 36.30
N SER A 133 -16.96 -12.37 37.34
CA SER A 133 -16.51 -12.76 38.66
C SER A 133 -15.68 -14.04 38.61
N HIS A 134 -14.48 -13.94 39.17
CA HIS A 134 -14.03 -14.80 40.27
C HIS A 134 -14.07 -16.32 40.05
N ILE A 135 -12.94 -16.90 39.64
CA ILE A 135 -12.49 -18.18 40.20
C ILE A 135 -10.96 -18.11 40.37
N PHE A 136 -10.48 -17.84 41.59
CA PHE A 136 -9.72 -18.81 42.39
C PHE A 136 -9.04 -18.18 43.62
N LEU A 137 -9.31 -18.85 44.76
CA LEU A 137 -8.43 -19.13 45.91
C LEU A 137 -8.05 -17.99 46.85
N PHE A 138 -8.63 -18.06 48.05
CA PHE A 138 -7.87 -17.80 49.27
C PHE A 138 -7.72 -19.10 50.06
N SER A 139 -6.46 -19.42 50.35
CA SER A 139 -5.96 -20.48 51.22
C SER A 139 -6.26 -20.17 52.69
N GLY A 140 -6.35 -21.21 53.51
CA GLY A 140 -6.42 -21.14 54.97
C GLY A 140 -6.73 -22.50 55.57
#